data_AF-A0A3D4K9E3-F1
#
_entry.id   AF-A0A3D4K9E3-F1
#
_cell.length_a   1.000
_cell.length_b   1.000
_cell.length_c   1.000
_cell.angle_alpha   90.00
_cell.angle_beta   90.00
_cell.angle_gamma   90.00
#
_symmetry.space_group_name_H-M   'P 1'
#
loop_
_entity.id
_entity.type
_entity.pdbx_description
1 polymer ?
#
loop_
_entity_poly.entity_id
_entity_poly.type
_entity_poly.pdbx_seq_one_letter_code
_entity_poly.pdbx_strand_id
1 'polypeptide(L)'
;MPQISQIDSFLSQIFWFFLAFGIIYYFVLKIMSPKVSSVIAERENIITSDIAAAENMRGEAAKTTSDLEKALAKSRSVSQKIISDAEKSAKDNYNSQIKDVEQKFKADFQNTENEIISAKKKAIEQLNKDAVSFVEQILNKLAGLNIKKEVIEKVLTNK
;
A
#
# COMPACT_ATOMS: atom_id res chain seq x y z
N MET A 1 -37.83 80.89 74.12
CA MET A 1 -38.17 79.72 73.26
C MET A 1 -36.88 78.94 72.98
N PRO A 2 -36.77 77.67 73.41
CA PRO A 2 -35.50 76.95 73.58
C PRO A 2 -35.10 76.09 72.35
N GLN A 3 -35.24 76.60 71.13
CA GLN A 3 -34.92 75.86 69.89
C GLN A 3 -33.61 76.29 69.22
N ILE A 4 -33.11 77.51 69.46
CA ILE A 4 -31.88 78.02 68.81
C ILE A 4 -30.61 77.49 69.50
N SER A 5 -30.69 77.10 70.77
CA SER A 5 -29.57 76.52 71.54
C SER A 5 -29.27 75.05 71.22
N GLN A 6 -29.99 74.43 70.28
CA GLN A 6 -29.72 73.05 69.84
C GLN A 6 -28.77 72.97 68.63
N ILE A 7 -28.51 74.10 67.95
CA ILE A 7 -27.63 74.17 66.76
C ILE A 7 -26.21 73.68 67.08
N ASP A 8 -25.68 74.00 68.26
CA ASP A 8 -24.35 73.54 68.70
C ASP A 8 -24.29 72.02 68.87
N SER A 9 -25.39 71.39 69.31
CA SER A 9 -25.50 69.93 69.42
C SER A 9 -25.56 69.27 68.04
N PHE A 10 -26.26 69.89 67.08
CA PHE A 10 -26.33 69.39 65.70
C PHE A 10 -24.97 69.47 64.99
N LEU A 11 -24.21 70.55 65.20
CA LEU A 11 -22.85 70.71 64.68
C LEU A 11 -21.89 69.62 65.18
N SER A 12 -21.93 69.32 66.49
CA SER A 12 -21.13 68.23 67.08
C SER A 12 -21.51 66.85 66.52
N GLN A 13 -22.81 66.58 66.37
CA GLN A 13 -23.27 65.31 65.84
C GLN A 13 -22.90 65.12 64.36
N ILE A 14 -22.94 66.19 63.56
CA ILE A 14 -22.47 66.17 62.17
C ILE A 14 -20.96 65.93 62.11
N PHE A 15 -20.17 66.55 62.99
CA PHE A 15 -18.73 66.31 63.06
C PHE A 15 -18.40 64.84 63.34
N TRP A 16 -19.01 64.24 64.37
CA TRP A 16 -18.80 62.83 64.70
C TRP A 16 -19.35 61.89 63.63
N PHE A 17 -20.44 62.26 62.96
CA PHE A 17 -20.96 61.51 61.81
C PHE A 17 -19.94 61.45 60.67
N PHE A 18 -19.40 62.59 60.24
CA PHE A 18 -18.39 62.62 59.19
C PHE A 18 -17.08 61.93 59.60
N LEU A 19 -16.69 62.02 60.88
CA LEU A 19 -15.51 61.35 61.38
C LEU A 19 -15.68 59.82 61.35
N ALA A 20 -16.79 59.30 61.88
CA ALA A 20 -17.08 57.87 61.86
C ALA A 20 -17.28 57.36 60.42
N PHE A 21 -18.02 58.09 59.59
CA PHE A 21 -18.22 57.77 58.19
C PHE A 21 -16.92 57.77 57.41
N GLY A 22 -16.06 58.78 57.61
CA GLY A 22 -14.76 58.88 56.95
C GLY A 22 -13.82 57.73 57.32
N ILE A 23 -13.80 57.31 58.59
CA ILE A 23 -13.04 56.14 59.04
C ILE A 23 -13.55 54.88 58.33
N ILE A 24 -14.85 54.61 58.39
CA ILE A 24 -15.45 53.42 57.74
C ILE A 24 -15.21 53.44 56.23
N TYR A 25 -15.40 54.58 55.58
CA TYR A 25 -15.16 54.77 54.15
C TYR A 25 -13.71 54.49 53.77
N TYR A 26 -12.75 54.99 54.55
CA TYR A 26 -11.33 54.69 54.34
C TYR A 26 -11.02 53.19 54.46
N PHE A 27 -11.60 52.50 55.45
CA PHE A 27 -11.45 51.06 55.61
C PHE A 27 -12.04 50.27 54.43
N VAL A 28 -13.24 50.65 53.95
CA VAL A 28 -13.88 50.01 52.79
C VAL A 28 -13.06 50.22 51.53
N LEU A 29 -12.59 51.45 51.27
CA LEU A 29 -11.73 51.74 50.12
C LEU A 29 -10.43 50.93 50.18
N LYS A 30 -9.77 50.89 51.34
CA LYS A 30 -8.45 50.27 51.46
C LYS A 30 -8.49 48.75 51.51
N ILE A 31 -9.56 48.14 52.03
CA ILE A 31 -9.65 46.68 52.24
C ILE A 31 -10.54 46.01 51.20
N MET A 32 -11.68 46.60 50.87
CA MET A 32 -12.69 45.95 50.03
C MET A 32 -12.37 46.10 48.54
N SER A 33 -11.89 47.27 48.12
CA SER A 33 -11.46 47.54 46.73
C SER A 33 -10.37 46.56 46.23
N PRO A 34 -9.23 46.36 46.94
CA PRO A 34 -8.20 45.44 46.43
C PRO A 34 -8.66 43.98 46.40
N LYS A 35 -9.53 43.56 47.32
CA LYS A 35 -10.08 42.19 47.33
C LYS A 35 -10.92 41.92 46.08
N VAL A 36 -11.79 42.86 45.70
CA VAL A 36 -12.62 42.72 44.49
C VAL A 36 -11.76 42.74 43.23
N SER A 37 -10.78 43.66 43.16
CA SER A 37 -9.85 43.73 42.03
C SER A 37 -9.02 42.45 41.87
N SER A 38 -8.56 41.86 42.97
CA SER A 38 -7.81 40.59 42.96
C SER A 38 -8.63 39.45 42.37
N VAL A 39 -9.91 39.33 42.75
CA VAL A 39 -10.79 38.26 42.25
C VAL A 39 -11.08 38.44 40.75
N ILE A 40 -11.26 39.68 40.29
CA ILE A 40 -11.47 39.96 38.87
C ILE A 40 -10.21 39.59 38.07
N ALA A 41 -9.03 40.02 38.54
CA ALA A 41 -7.76 39.72 37.89
C ALA A 41 -7.47 38.20 37.87
N GLU A 42 -7.77 37.48 38.95
CA GLU A 42 -7.63 36.03 39.00
C GLU A 42 -8.52 35.33 37.96
N ARG A 43 -9.79 35.74 37.85
CA ARG A 43 -10.70 35.20 36.83
C ARG A 43 -10.26 35.52 35.42
N GLU A 44 -9.81 36.75 35.15
CA GLU A 44 -9.27 37.12 33.85
C GLU A 44 -8.06 36.26 33.50
N ASN A 45 -7.13 36.08 34.43
CA ASN A 45 -5.95 35.22 34.22
C ASN A 45 -6.33 33.76 33.93
N ILE A 46 -7.29 33.19 34.67
CA ILE A 46 -7.77 31.82 34.42
C ILE A 46 -8.39 31.73 33.02
N ILE A 47 -9.29 32.65 32.67
CA ILE A 47 -9.95 32.65 31.36
C ILE A 47 -8.92 32.79 30.23
N THR A 48 -7.98 33.72 30.34
CA THR A 48 -6.94 33.90 29.33
C THR A 48 -6.04 32.68 29.22
N SER A 49 -5.67 32.07 30.35
CA SER A 49 -4.89 30.83 30.38
C SER A 49 -5.64 29.67 29.72
N ASP A 50 -6.93 29.51 30.03
CA ASP A 50 -7.76 28.44 29.47
C ASP A 50 -7.98 28.62 27.97
N ILE A 51 -8.17 29.87 27.51
CA ILE A 51 -8.27 30.18 26.07
C ILE A 51 -6.96 29.85 25.38
N ALA A 52 -5.81 30.27 25.93
CA ALA A 52 -4.50 29.97 25.35
C ALA A 52 -4.22 28.46 25.32
N ALA A 53 -4.57 27.74 26.37
CA ALA A 53 -4.47 26.29 26.42
C ALA A 53 -5.36 25.63 25.36
N ALA A 54 -6.61 26.08 25.21
CA ALA A 54 -7.54 25.57 24.20
C ALA A 54 -7.06 25.85 22.77
N GLU A 55 -6.50 27.03 22.50
CA GLU A 55 -5.90 27.36 21.20
C GLU A 55 -4.69 26.49 20.89
N ASN A 56 -3.81 26.27 21.86
CA ASN A 56 -2.66 25.38 21.71
C ASN A 56 -3.11 23.94 21.42
N MET A 57 -4.07 23.40 22.19
CA MET A 57 -4.62 22.06 21.96
C MET A 57 -5.29 21.95 20.58
N ARG A 58 -6.00 22.99 20.14
CA ARG A 58 -6.58 23.04 18.78
C ARG A 58 -5.49 23.06 17.70
N GLY A 59 -4.42 23.82 17.91
CA GLY A 59 -3.27 23.86 17.00
C GLY A 59 -2.56 22.50 16.91
N GLU A 60 -2.32 21.84 18.03
CA GLU A 60 -1.73 20.49 18.09
C GLU A 60 -2.63 19.44 17.42
N ALA A 61 -3.94 19.50 17.67
CA ALA A 61 -4.91 18.61 17.03
C ALA A 61 -4.96 18.82 15.50
N ALA A 62 -4.93 20.07 15.04
CA ALA A 62 -4.89 20.39 13.61
C ALA A 62 -3.59 19.90 12.96
N LYS A 63 -2.45 20.08 13.62
CA LYS A 63 -1.16 19.58 13.15
C LYS A 63 -1.13 18.05 13.07
N THR A 64 -1.60 17.39 14.13
CA THR A 64 -1.68 15.92 14.20
C THR A 64 -2.60 15.37 13.11
N THR A 65 -3.76 16.00 12.90
CA THR A 65 -4.69 15.64 11.82
C THR A 65 -4.01 15.77 10.45
N SER A 66 -3.34 16.89 10.19
CA SER A 66 -2.63 17.11 8.93
C SER A 66 -1.51 16.07 8.69
N ASP A 67 -0.76 15.72 9.74
CA ASP A 67 0.31 14.73 9.64
C ASP A 67 -0.24 13.31 9.43
N LEU A 68 -1.37 12.96 10.06
CA LEU A 68 -2.09 11.71 9.82
C LEU A 68 -2.62 11.63 8.39
N GLU A 69 -3.22 12.70 7.87
CA GLU A 69 -3.70 12.75 6.48
C GLU A 69 -2.55 12.56 5.48
N LYS A 70 -1.41 13.23 5.70
CA LYS A 70 -0.21 13.04 4.88
C LYS A 70 0.33 11.61 4.97
N ALA A 71 0.37 11.03 6.17
CA ALA A 71 0.82 9.66 6.37
C ALA A 71 -0.10 8.66 5.65
N LEU A 72 -1.43 8.85 5.74
CA LEU A 72 -2.41 8.03 5.03
C LEU A 72 -2.29 8.17 3.51
N ALA A 73 -2.15 9.39 2.99
CA ALA A 73 -1.95 9.64 1.56
C ALA A 73 -0.66 8.98 1.06
N LYS A 74 0.44 9.13 1.80
CA LYS A 74 1.73 8.48 1.49
C LYS A 74 1.61 6.97 1.51
N SER A 75 0.98 6.40 2.54
CA SER A 75 0.76 4.95 2.64
C SER A 75 -0.04 4.42 1.46
N ARG A 76 -1.13 5.10 1.07
CA ARG A 76 -1.93 4.71 -0.10
C ARG A 76 -1.12 4.76 -1.38
N SER A 77 -0.33 5.82 -1.58
CA SER A 77 0.56 5.94 -2.75
C SER A 77 1.60 4.84 -2.80
N VAL A 78 2.24 4.52 -1.67
CA VAL A 78 3.23 3.43 -1.57
C VAL A 78 2.57 2.08 -1.85
N SER A 79 1.40 1.79 -1.26
CA SER A 79 0.67 0.55 -1.53
C SER A 79 0.31 0.40 -3.01
N GLN A 80 -0.21 1.47 -3.63
CA GLN A 80 -0.54 1.45 -5.07
C GLN A 80 0.70 1.20 -5.92
N LYS A 81 1.84 1.80 -5.55
CA LYS A 81 3.12 1.57 -6.23
C LYS A 81 3.58 0.12 -6.09
N ILE A 82 3.53 -0.44 -4.89
CA ILE A 82 3.89 -1.85 -4.64
C ILE A 82 3.00 -2.79 -5.45
N ILE A 83 1.69 -2.55 -5.50
CA ILE A 83 0.76 -3.35 -6.30
C ILE A 83 1.13 -3.27 -7.78
N SER A 84 1.35 -2.05 -8.31
CA SER A 84 1.72 -1.87 -9.72
C SER A 84 3.06 -2.50 -10.07
N ASP A 85 4.07 -2.38 -9.20
CA ASP A 85 5.38 -3.00 -9.38
C ASP A 85 5.28 -4.53 -9.33
N ALA A 86 4.47 -5.08 -8.42
CA ALA A 86 4.21 -6.51 -8.31
C ALA A 86 3.47 -7.06 -9.54
N GLU A 87 2.43 -6.38 -10.03
CA GLU A 87 1.71 -6.73 -11.26
C GLU A 87 2.65 -6.72 -12.47
N LYS A 88 3.49 -5.70 -12.59
CA LYS A 88 4.47 -5.60 -13.68
C LYS A 88 5.47 -6.76 -13.61
N SER A 89 6.07 -7.00 -12.44
CA SER A 89 7.01 -8.11 -12.24
C SER A 89 6.35 -9.47 -12.51
N ALA A 90 5.12 -9.68 -12.05
CA ALA A 90 4.37 -10.90 -12.32
C ALA A 90 4.14 -11.10 -13.83
N LYS A 91 3.76 -10.04 -14.55
CA LYS A 91 3.55 -10.07 -16.00
C LYS A 91 4.85 -10.34 -16.76
N ASP A 92 5.95 -9.73 -16.36
CA ASP A 92 7.25 -9.93 -16.97
C ASP A 92 7.74 -11.38 -16.76
N ASN A 93 7.61 -11.90 -15.53
CA ASN A 93 7.92 -13.30 -15.21
C ASN A 93 7.03 -14.28 -15.99
N TYR A 94 5.73 -14.02 -16.07
CA TYR A 94 4.80 -14.84 -16.86
C TYR A 94 5.20 -14.87 -18.33
N ASN A 95 5.47 -13.70 -18.92
CA ASN A 95 5.91 -13.62 -20.32
C ASN A 95 7.24 -14.34 -20.56
N SER A 96 8.19 -14.28 -19.61
CA SER A 96 9.44 -15.02 -19.71
C SER A 96 9.19 -16.52 -19.69
N GLN A 97 8.38 -17.02 -18.75
CA GLN A 97 8.05 -18.44 -18.66
C GLN A 97 7.33 -18.93 -19.91
N ILE A 98 6.37 -18.17 -20.46
CA ILE A 98 5.71 -18.51 -21.71
C ILE A 98 6.72 -18.62 -22.86
N LYS A 99 7.64 -17.66 -22.99
CA LYS A 99 8.68 -17.74 -24.04
C LYS A 99 9.59 -18.95 -23.86
N ASP A 100 9.99 -19.28 -22.64
CA ASP A 100 10.83 -20.45 -22.37
C ASP A 100 10.09 -21.75 -22.70
N VAL A 101 8.81 -21.84 -22.36
CA VAL A 101 7.95 -22.98 -22.70
C VAL A 101 7.74 -23.09 -24.20
N GLU A 102 7.48 -21.98 -24.89
CA GLU A 102 7.35 -21.95 -26.36
C GLU A 102 8.63 -22.41 -27.06
N GLN A 103 9.81 -21.98 -26.57
CA GLN A 103 11.09 -22.43 -27.11
C GLN A 103 11.31 -23.92 -26.91
N LYS A 104 11.04 -24.45 -25.71
CA LYS A 104 11.13 -25.89 -25.43
C LYS A 104 10.17 -26.68 -26.30
N PHE A 105 8.92 -26.26 -26.37
CA PHE A 105 7.90 -26.91 -27.20
C PHE A 105 8.30 -26.93 -28.68
N LYS A 106 8.86 -25.84 -29.20
CA LYS A 106 9.35 -25.79 -30.57
C LYS A 106 10.53 -26.74 -30.81
N ALA A 107 11.46 -26.84 -29.86
CA ALA A 107 12.58 -27.77 -29.95
C ALA A 107 12.11 -29.23 -29.89
N ASP A 108 11.20 -29.56 -28.97
CA ASP A 108 10.62 -30.90 -28.82
C ASP A 108 9.82 -31.29 -30.07
N PHE A 109 9.07 -30.35 -30.65
CA PHE A 109 8.35 -30.57 -31.90
C PHE A 109 9.30 -30.91 -33.05
N GLN A 110 10.39 -30.14 -33.23
CA GLN A 110 11.39 -30.41 -34.26
C GLN A 110 12.11 -31.74 -34.04
N ASN A 111 12.44 -32.08 -32.79
CA ASN A 111 13.05 -33.38 -32.46
C ASN A 111 12.11 -34.54 -32.81
N THR A 112 10.84 -34.45 -32.41
CA THR A 112 9.82 -35.45 -32.72
C THR A 112 9.61 -35.59 -34.23
N GLU A 113 9.58 -34.48 -34.97
CA GLU A 113 9.46 -34.49 -36.43
C GLU A 113 10.65 -35.21 -37.09
N ASN A 114 11.87 -34.93 -36.64
CA ASN A 114 13.07 -35.62 -37.11
C ASN A 114 13.06 -37.11 -36.76
N GLU A 115 12.60 -37.49 -35.56
CA GLU A 115 12.44 -38.88 -35.15
C GLU A 115 11.44 -39.62 -36.05
N ILE A 116 10.28 -39.01 -36.33
CA ILE A 116 9.26 -39.56 -37.24
C ILE A 116 9.84 -39.77 -38.64
N ILE A 117 10.57 -38.78 -39.18
CA ILE A 117 11.21 -38.90 -40.50
C ILE A 117 12.23 -40.03 -40.50
N SER A 118 13.05 -40.15 -39.45
CA SER A 118 14.06 -41.20 -39.33
C SER A 118 13.42 -42.60 -39.20
N ALA A 119 12.33 -42.73 -38.42
CA ALA A 119 11.59 -43.96 -38.24
C ALA A 119 10.91 -44.38 -39.56
N LYS A 120 10.34 -43.43 -40.30
CA LYS A 120 9.79 -43.67 -41.64
C LYS A 120 10.87 -44.19 -42.60
N LYS A 121 12.05 -43.58 -42.62
CA LYS A 121 13.17 -44.03 -43.46
C LYS A 121 13.61 -45.45 -43.09
N LYS A 122 13.79 -45.73 -41.80
CA LYS A 122 14.12 -47.08 -41.31
C LYS A 122 13.04 -48.11 -41.67
N ALA A 123 11.76 -47.76 -41.55
CA ALA A 123 10.66 -48.64 -41.92
C ALA A 123 10.68 -48.97 -43.42
N ILE A 124 10.93 -47.99 -44.30
CA ILE A 124 11.05 -48.20 -45.74
C ILE A 124 12.27 -49.09 -46.07
N GLU A 125 13.43 -48.83 -45.44
CA GLU A 125 14.62 -49.67 -45.62
C GLU A 125 14.39 -51.11 -45.16
N GLN A 126 13.71 -51.31 -44.03
CA GLN A 126 13.36 -52.62 -43.53
C GLN A 126 12.38 -53.34 -44.47
N LEU A 127 11.37 -52.64 -44.97
CA LEU A 127 10.39 -53.18 -45.92
C LEU A 127 11.05 -53.59 -47.24
N ASN A 128 12.05 -52.84 -47.71
CA ASN A 128 12.84 -53.23 -48.88
C ASN A 128 13.67 -54.51 -48.61
N LYS A 129 14.31 -54.62 -47.44
CA LYS A 129 15.05 -55.85 -47.06
C LYS A 129 14.13 -57.06 -46.95
N ASP A 130 12.97 -56.88 -46.33
CA ASP A 130 11.97 -57.94 -46.19
C ASP A 130 11.41 -58.33 -47.56
N ALA A 131 11.17 -57.37 -48.46
CA ALA A 131 10.75 -57.64 -49.84
C ALA A 131 11.79 -58.45 -50.63
N VAL A 132 13.08 -58.10 -50.53
CA VAL A 132 14.18 -58.88 -51.13
C VAL A 132 14.18 -60.31 -50.59
N SER A 133 14.07 -60.47 -49.27
CA SER A 133 14.00 -61.78 -48.61
C SER A 133 12.76 -62.60 -49.03
N PHE A 134 11.60 -61.96 -49.16
CA PHE A 134 10.38 -62.64 -49.64
C PHE A 134 10.50 -63.08 -51.09
N VAL A 135 11.08 -62.23 -51.96
CA VAL A 135 11.32 -62.58 -53.38
C VAL A 135 12.31 -63.73 -53.50
N GLU A 136 13.37 -63.76 -52.69
CA GLU A 136 14.29 -64.91 -52.60
C GLU A 136 13.58 -66.20 -52.18
N GLN A 137 12.72 -66.14 -51.15
CA GLN A 137 11.97 -67.30 -50.68
C GLN A 137 10.98 -67.83 -51.73
N ILE A 138 10.29 -66.92 -52.44
CA ILE A 138 9.36 -67.28 -53.50
C ILE A 138 10.13 -67.89 -54.68
N LEU A 139 11.23 -67.28 -55.13
CA LEU A 139 12.04 -67.79 -56.24
C LEU A 139 12.64 -69.17 -55.92
N ASN A 140 13.13 -69.37 -54.70
CA ASN A 140 13.63 -70.68 -54.26
C ASN A 140 12.51 -71.74 -54.20
N LYS A 141 11.31 -71.39 -53.74
CA LYS A 141 10.17 -72.33 -53.67
C LYS A 141 9.52 -72.64 -55.02
N LEU A 142 9.42 -71.66 -55.93
CA LEU A 142 8.69 -71.83 -57.20
C LEU A 142 9.58 -72.28 -58.36
N ALA A 143 10.84 -71.81 -58.44
CA ALA A 143 11.67 -71.98 -59.63
C ALA A 143 12.88 -72.91 -59.44
N GLY A 144 13.25 -73.26 -58.20
CA GLY A 144 14.43 -74.10 -57.91
C GLY A 144 15.76 -73.50 -58.38
N LEU A 145 15.76 -72.22 -58.77
CA LEU A 145 16.92 -71.49 -59.29
C LEU A 145 17.56 -70.69 -58.16
N ASN A 146 18.77 -71.10 -57.78
CA ASN A 146 19.56 -70.44 -56.73
C ASN A 146 20.23 -69.18 -57.32
N ILE A 147 19.47 -68.09 -57.40
CA ILE A 147 19.93 -66.79 -57.92
C ILE A 147 20.61 -66.03 -56.77
N LYS A 148 21.82 -65.51 -57.03
CA LYS A 148 22.59 -64.72 -56.05
C LYS A 148 21.88 -63.42 -55.67
N LYS A 149 21.89 -63.11 -54.37
CA LYS A 149 21.40 -61.86 -53.72
C LYS A 149 21.66 -60.57 -54.51
N GLU A 150 22.86 -60.44 -55.08
CA GLU A 150 23.31 -59.26 -55.83
C GLU A 150 22.51 -58.96 -57.10
N VAL A 151 21.88 -59.97 -57.71
CA VAL A 151 21.08 -59.79 -58.94
C VAL A 151 19.67 -59.30 -58.62
N ILE A 152 19.12 -59.73 -57.49
CA ILE A 152 17.77 -59.35 -57.04
C ILE A 152 17.76 -57.90 -56.55
N GLU A 153 18.80 -57.48 -55.81
CA GLU A 153 18.98 -56.08 -55.40
C GLU A 153 19.08 -55.13 -56.60
N LYS A 154 19.80 -55.51 -57.67
CA LYS A 154 19.92 -54.70 -58.90
C LYS A 154 18.62 -54.56 -59.70
N VAL A 155 17.72 -55.55 -59.65
CA VAL A 155 16.43 -55.48 -60.35
C VAL A 155 15.40 -54.65 -59.56
N LEU A 156 15.48 -54.66 -58.23
CA LEU A 156 14.57 -53.90 -57.36
C LEU A 156 14.97 -52.42 -57.16
N THR A 157 16.25 -52.07 -57.31
CA THR A 157 16.73 -50.68 -57.24
C THR A 157 16.76 -49.95 -58.58
N ASN A 158 16.52 -50.64 -59.71
CA ASN A 158 16.51 -50.03 -61.03
C ASN A 158 15.07 -49.59 -61.41
N LYS A 159 14.63 -48.49 -60.82
CA LYS A 159 13.64 -47.57 -61.40
C LYS A 159 13.82 -46.16 -60.84
#